data_AF-A0A3D0G8X4-F1
#
_entry.id   AF-A0A3D0G8X4-F1
#
_cell.length_a   1.000
_cell.length_b   1.000
_cell.length_c   1.000
_cell.angle_alpha   90.00
_cell.angle_beta   90.00
_cell.angle_gamma   90.00
#
_symmetry.space_group_name_H-M   'P 1'
#
loop_
_entity.id
_entity.type
_entity.pdbx_description
1 polymer ?
#
loop_
_entity_poly.entity_id
_entity_poly.type
_entity_poly.pdbx_seq_one_letter_code
_entity_poly.pdbx_strand_id
1 'polypeptide(L)'
;MTDETPPTAGVMDRLEPGIRRILCPNPSPMTYWGTNTFVLGEGRVGVVDPGPDMPTHLDAILAGLARGEEVGAILVTHAHVDHSPGARTLAARTGAPVYAYGDARAGRSQVMRDLVAAGMTSGGEGVDQDFVPDEVMADGDRTEIGGLTVEAIWTPGHFANHLSFAVGDAVLVGDHVMAWASSLVSPPDGDLTAF
;
A
#
# COMPACT_ATOMS: atom_id res chain seq x y z
N MET A 1 20.79 16.03 10.16
CA MET A 1 20.84 15.32 8.87
C MET A 1 21.67 14.08 9.09
N THR A 2 21.02 12.94 9.28
CA THR A 2 21.70 11.64 9.23
C THR A 2 22.20 11.42 7.80
N ASP A 3 23.38 10.83 7.68
CA ASP A 3 24.09 10.58 6.43
C ASP A 3 23.48 9.35 5.72
N GLU A 4 22.16 9.39 5.47
CA GLU A 4 21.44 8.27 4.91
C GLU A 4 21.52 8.27 3.38
N THR A 5 22.08 7.18 2.86
CA THR A 5 22.09 6.90 1.42
C THR A 5 20.75 6.28 1.04
N PRO A 6 19.99 6.84 0.08
CA PRO A 6 18.73 6.27 -0.33
C PRO A 6 18.91 4.88 -0.96
N PRO A 7 17.91 3.99 -0.84
CA PRO A 7 17.85 2.77 -1.64
C PRO A 7 17.90 3.09 -3.13
N THR A 8 18.45 2.19 -3.94
CA THR A 8 18.41 2.36 -5.40
C THR A 8 17.03 2.00 -5.92
N ALA A 9 16.33 2.96 -6.54
CA ALA A 9 15.01 2.71 -7.12
C ALA A 9 15.05 1.60 -8.18
N GLY A 10 13.99 0.78 -8.21
CA GLY A 10 13.85 -0.35 -9.13
C GLY A 10 14.77 -1.54 -8.83
N VAL A 11 15.56 -1.52 -7.75
CA VAL A 11 16.38 -2.66 -7.30
C VAL A 11 15.69 -3.31 -6.12
N MET A 12 15.42 -4.61 -6.23
CA MET A 12 14.83 -5.39 -5.15
C MET A 12 15.88 -5.74 -4.10
N ASP A 13 15.63 -5.35 -2.85
CA ASP A 13 16.48 -5.65 -1.70
C ASP A 13 15.75 -6.50 -0.65
N ARG A 14 16.49 -7.42 -0.02
CA ARG A 14 15.94 -8.28 1.04
C ARG A 14 16.11 -7.57 2.38
N LEU A 15 15.01 -7.33 3.07
CA LEU A 15 15.01 -6.73 4.40
C LEU A 15 15.20 -7.81 5.48
N GLU A 16 14.43 -8.88 5.37
CA GLU A 16 14.49 -10.03 6.28
C GLU A 16 13.99 -11.31 5.55
N PRO A 17 14.02 -12.50 6.19
CA PRO A 17 13.45 -13.71 5.59
C PRO A 17 11.98 -13.51 5.19
N GLY A 18 11.66 -13.72 3.92
CA GLY A 18 10.30 -13.59 3.40
C GLY A 18 9.82 -12.16 3.10
N ILE A 19 10.58 -11.11 3.44
CA ILE A 19 10.19 -9.72 3.14
C ILE A 19 11.28 -9.03 2.30
N ARG A 20 10.88 -8.61 1.11
CA ARG A 20 11.70 -7.85 0.17
C ARG A 20 11.05 -6.51 -0.10
N ARG A 21 11.85 -5.54 -0.51
CA ARG A 21 11.42 -4.20 -0.86
C ARG A 21 11.91 -3.85 -2.25
N ILE A 22 11.15 -3.03 -2.96
CA ILE A 22 11.57 -2.34 -4.17
C ILE A 22 11.05 -0.91 -4.12
N LEU A 23 11.96 0.06 -4.23
CA LEU A 23 11.64 1.48 -4.20
C LEU A 23 11.14 1.95 -5.56
N CYS A 24 9.96 2.55 -5.61
CA CYS A 24 9.42 3.20 -6.81
C CYS A 24 10.16 4.52 -7.08
N PRO A 25 10.54 4.85 -8.34
CA PRO A 25 11.22 6.10 -8.66
C PRO A 25 10.26 7.31 -8.74
N ASN A 26 9.47 7.54 -7.69
CA ASN A 26 8.49 8.63 -7.56
C ASN A 26 8.78 9.56 -6.36
N PRO A 27 9.99 10.13 -6.20
CA PRO A 27 10.31 10.96 -5.05
C PRO A 27 9.50 12.27 -5.03
N SER A 28 9.08 12.69 -3.84
CA SER A 28 8.35 13.94 -3.61
C SER A 28 8.40 14.32 -2.11
N PRO A 29 7.93 15.51 -1.71
CA PRO A 29 7.76 15.82 -0.29
C PRO A 29 6.87 14.82 0.47
N MET A 30 5.94 14.15 -0.23
CA MET A 30 5.04 13.17 0.38
C MET A 30 5.63 11.77 0.43
N THR A 31 6.34 11.36 -0.63
CA THR A 31 6.86 10.00 -0.81
C THR A 31 8.34 9.85 -0.44
N TYR A 32 8.99 10.93 0.00
CA TYR A 32 10.42 11.01 0.29
C TYR A 32 11.28 10.54 -0.89
N TRP A 33 11.98 9.40 -0.76
CA TRP A 33 12.76 8.81 -1.85
C TRP A 33 11.89 8.10 -2.90
N GLY A 34 10.64 7.79 -2.56
CA GLY A 34 9.68 7.05 -3.36
C GLY A 34 8.85 6.09 -2.50
N THR A 35 7.76 5.58 -3.07
CA THR A 35 6.91 4.60 -2.41
C THR A 35 7.66 3.27 -2.29
N ASN A 36 7.62 2.66 -1.10
CA ASN A 36 8.19 1.33 -0.87
C ASN A 36 7.15 0.26 -1.21
N THR A 37 7.36 -0.45 -2.30
CA THR A 37 6.60 -1.67 -2.59
C THR A 37 7.26 -2.86 -1.89
N PHE A 38 6.49 -3.71 -1.23
CA PHE A 38 7.01 -4.91 -0.58
C PHE A 38 6.62 -6.18 -1.32
N VAL A 39 7.50 -7.19 -1.31
CA VAL A 39 7.23 -8.53 -1.84
C VAL A 39 7.35 -9.55 -0.72
N LEU A 40 6.26 -10.28 -0.48
CA LEU A 40 6.06 -11.19 0.65
C LEU A 40 6.12 -12.65 0.23
N GLY A 41 6.83 -13.45 1.03
CA GLY A 41 6.95 -14.89 0.89
C GLY A 41 7.84 -15.33 -0.26
N GLU A 42 7.74 -16.60 -0.63
CA GLU A 42 8.48 -17.24 -1.72
C GLU A 42 7.56 -18.11 -2.61
N GLY A 43 7.98 -18.36 -3.85
CA GLY A 43 7.16 -19.10 -4.82
C GLY A 43 5.98 -18.25 -5.31
N ARG A 44 4.80 -18.42 -4.72
CA ARG A 44 3.62 -17.63 -5.05
C ARG A 44 3.52 -16.43 -4.10
N VAL A 45 4.14 -15.32 -4.48
CA VAL A 45 4.42 -14.16 -3.61
C VAL A 45 3.26 -13.18 -3.55
N GLY A 46 3.23 -12.33 -2.53
CA GLY A 46 2.33 -11.18 -2.43
C GLY A 46 3.08 -9.88 -2.72
N VAL A 47 2.42 -8.91 -3.35
CA VAL A 47 2.96 -7.56 -3.57
C VAL A 47 2.13 -6.56 -2.78
N VAL A 48 2.75 -5.78 -1.88
CA VAL A 48 2.09 -4.73 -1.10
C VAL A 48 2.42 -3.37 -1.70
N ASP A 49 1.39 -2.57 -1.99
CA ASP A 49 1.47 -1.22 -2.55
C ASP A 49 2.36 -1.13 -3.81
N PRO A 50 1.86 -1.59 -4.97
CA PRO A 50 2.62 -1.65 -6.21
C PRO A 50 2.93 -0.27 -6.82
N GLY A 51 2.60 0.81 -6.13
CA GLY A 51 2.98 2.16 -6.51
C GLY A 51 1.91 2.88 -7.34
N PRO A 52 2.25 4.07 -7.87
CA PRO A 52 1.50 4.64 -8.99
C PRO A 52 1.51 3.70 -10.20
N ASP A 53 0.61 3.92 -11.17
CA ASP A 53 0.60 3.15 -12.42
C ASP A 53 1.78 3.55 -13.31
N MET A 54 2.95 3.02 -12.95
CA MET A 54 4.24 3.33 -13.56
C MET A 54 4.82 2.05 -14.18
N PRO A 55 4.73 1.89 -15.51
CA PRO A 55 5.15 0.66 -16.19
C PRO A 55 6.56 0.19 -15.83
N THR A 56 7.52 1.13 -15.71
CA THR A 56 8.91 0.81 -15.37
C THR A 56 9.06 0.25 -13.95
N HIS A 57 8.25 0.69 -13.00
CA HIS A 57 8.25 0.16 -11.64
C HIS A 57 7.61 -1.23 -11.59
N LEU A 58 6.48 -1.40 -12.27
CA LEU A 58 5.80 -2.70 -12.38
C LEU A 58 6.68 -3.75 -13.08
N ASP A 59 7.43 -3.34 -14.11
CA ASP A 59 8.45 -4.18 -14.74
C ASP A 59 9.57 -4.56 -13.78
N ALA A 60 10.02 -3.62 -12.95
CA ALA A 60 11.07 -3.87 -11.97
C ALA A 60 10.60 -4.81 -10.84
N ILE A 61 9.35 -4.70 -10.38
CA ILE A 61 8.74 -5.65 -9.43
C ILE A 61 8.85 -7.08 -9.99
N LEU A 62 8.37 -7.28 -11.22
CA LEU A 62 8.32 -8.60 -11.85
C LEU A 62 9.71 -9.14 -12.22
N ALA A 63 10.61 -8.28 -12.69
CA ALA A 63 11.99 -8.66 -13.00
C ALA A 63 12.82 -8.97 -11.76
N GLY A 64 12.47 -8.42 -10.60
CA GLY A 64 13.13 -8.69 -9.33
C GLY A 64 12.73 -10.01 -8.67
N LEU A 65 11.66 -10.65 -9.14
CA LEU A 65 11.23 -11.96 -8.65
C LEU A 65 12.28 -13.05 -8.95
N ALA A 66 12.42 -14.00 -8.02
CA ALA A 66 13.31 -15.14 -8.22
C ALA A 66 12.75 -16.07 -9.30
N ARG A 67 13.62 -16.90 -9.89
CA ARG A 67 13.22 -17.85 -10.93
C ARG A 67 12.13 -18.79 -10.41
N GLY A 68 10.99 -18.80 -11.09
CA GLY A 68 9.85 -19.65 -10.75
C GLY A 68 8.89 -19.02 -9.73
N GLU A 69 9.17 -17.80 -9.27
CA GLU A 69 8.18 -17.04 -8.50
C GLU A 69 7.16 -16.37 -9.42
N GLU A 70 5.95 -16.21 -8.89
CA GLU A 70 4.84 -15.51 -9.53
C GLU A 70 4.07 -14.70 -8.49
N VAL A 71 3.51 -13.56 -8.91
CA VAL A 71 2.61 -12.78 -8.05
C VAL A 71 1.29 -13.54 -7.92
N GLY A 72 0.92 -13.89 -6.69
CA GLY A 72 -0.31 -14.60 -6.38
C GLY A 72 -1.36 -13.76 -5.65
N ALA A 73 -0.95 -12.63 -5.07
CA ALA A 73 -1.81 -11.67 -4.40
C ALA A 73 -1.21 -10.26 -4.50
N ILE A 74 -2.07 -9.25 -4.57
CA ILE A 74 -1.67 -7.84 -4.49
C ILE A 74 -2.45 -7.25 -3.31
N LEU A 75 -1.76 -6.64 -2.36
CA LEU A 75 -2.38 -5.99 -1.21
C LEU A 75 -2.16 -4.49 -1.34
N VAL A 76 -3.19 -3.72 -1.02
CA VAL A 76 -3.13 -2.26 -1.00
C VAL A 76 -3.45 -1.78 0.40
N THR A 77 -2.57 -0.97 0.97
CA THR A 77 -2.76 -0.37 2.28
C THR A 77 -3.90 0.64 2.23
N HIS A 78 -3.88 1.56 1.28
CA HIS A 78 -4.90 2.59 1.13
C HIS A 78 -4.95 3.19 -0.28
N ALA A 79 -5.99 3.98 -0.57
CA ALA A 79 -6.30 4.48 -1.90
C ALA A 79 -5.60 5.80 -2.29
N HIS A 80 -4.41 6.10 -1.75
CA HIS A 80 -3.60 7.19 -2.29
C HIS A 80 -2.96 6.81 -3.63
N VAL A 81 -2.72 7.84 -4.46
CA VAL A 81 -2.29 7.70 -5.86
C VAL A 81 -0.88 7.16 -6.02
N ASP A 82 -0.08 7.18 -4.98
CA ASP A 82 1.26 6.62 -4.98
C ASP A 82 1.30 5.18 -4.46
N HIS A 83 0.20 4.63 -3.92
CA HIS A 83 0.11 3.24 -3.45
C HIS A 83 -0.72 2.33 -4.37
N SER A 84 -1.91 2.78 -4.73
CA SER A 84 -2.99 1.95 -5.27
C SER A 84 -3.06 1.78 -6.80
N PRO A 85 -2.74 2.78 -7.65
CA PRO A 85 -3.07 2.69 -9.08
C PRO A 85 -2.36 1.55 -9.82
N GLY A 86 -1.13 1.21 -9.41
CA GLY A 86 -0.37 0.10 -10.01
C GLY A 86 -1.01 -1.27 -9.79
N ALA A 87 -1.94 -1.42 -8.83
CA ALA A 87 -2.54 -2.70 -8.48
C ALA A 87 -3.37 -3.28 -9.62
N ARG A 88 -4.19 -2.45 -10.29
CA ARG A 88 -5.02 -2.90 -11.42
C ARG A 88 -4.17 -3.37 -12.58
N THR A 89 -3.11 -2.63 -12.92
CA THR A 89 -2.20 -3.00 -14.01
C THR A 89 -1.41 -4.26 -13.68
N LEU A 90 -0.91 -4.39 -12.44
CA LEU A 90 -0.19 -5.58 -12.01
C LEU A 90 -1.10 -6.81 -11.96
N ALA A 91 -2.34 -6.67 -11.50
CA ALA A 91 -3.35 -7.72 -11.52
C ALA A 91 -3.62 -8.19 -12.95
N ALA A 92 -3.81 -7.27 -13.91
CA ALA A 92 -4.02 -7.60 -15.32
C ALA A 92 -2.84 -8.37 -15.94
N ARG A 93 -1.61 -8.09 -15.49
CA ARG A 93 -0.39 -8.76 -15.98
C ARG A 93 -0.17 -10.15 -15.39
N THR A 94 -0.67 -10.41 -14.19
CA THR A 94 -0.32 -11.60 -13.39
C THR A 94 -1.50 -12.52 -13.12
N GLY A 95 -2.73 -12.03 -13.23
CA GLY A 95 -3.94 -12.72 -12.80
C GLY A 95 -4.11 -12.80 -11.28
N ALA A 96 -3.27 -12.10 -10.51
CA ALA A 96 -3.39 -12.05 -9.05
C ALA A 96 -4.55 -11.14 -8.62
N PRO A 97 -5.38 -11.57 -7.64
CA PRO A 97 -6.42 -10.73 -7.08
C PRO A 97 -5.84 -9.60 -6.20
N VAL A 98 -6.52 -8.47 -6.19
CA VAL A 98 -6.24 -7.30 -5.34
C VAL A 98 -7.06 -7.36 -4.06
N TYR A 99 -6.37 -7.27 -2.92
CA TYR A 99 -6.94 -7.23 -1.57
C TYR A 99 -6.77 -5.83 -0.96
N ALA A 100 -7.83 -5.30 -0.35
CA ALA A 100 -7.79 -4.07 0.45
C ALA A 100 -8.99 -4.01 1.41
N TYR A 101 -9.06 -3.00 2.28
CA TYR A 101 -10.24 -2.81 3.14
C TYR A 101 -11.53 -2.51 2.36
N GLY A 102 -11.39 -1.97 1.15
CA GLY A 102 -12.50 -1.59 0.28
C GLY A 102 -12.07 -0.49 -0.70
N ASP A 103 -13.04 0.12 -1.37
CA ASP A 103 -12.79 1.26 -2.26
C ASP A 103 -12.26 2.50 -1.50
N ALA A 104 -11.95 3.58 -2.22
CA ALA A 104 -11.45 4.83 -1.62
C ALA A 104 -12.41 5.52 -0.62
N ARG A 105 -13.64 5.03 -0.47
CA ARG A 105 -14.68 5.60 0.42
C ARG A 105 -14.98 4.67 1.59
N ALA A 106 -14.52 3.42 1.55
CA ALA A 106 -14.68 2.45 2.62
C ALA A 106 -14.10 2.99 3.94
N GLY A 107 -14.80 2.71 5.05
CA GLY A 107 -14.39 3.16 6.37
C GLY A 107 -14.63 4.65 6.68
N ARG A 108 -15.01 5.49 5.71
CA ARG A 108 -15.22 6.92 5.95
C ARG A 108 -16.32 7.15 6.99
N SER A 109 -16.04 7.88 8.06
CA SER A 109 -17.01 8.13 9.14
C SER A 109 -18.19 9.01 8.69
N GLN A 110 -19.26 9.05 9.49
CA GLN A 110 -20.38 9.96 9.21
C GLN A 110 -19.95 11.43 9.22
N VAL A 111 -19.06 11.81 10.14
CA VAL A 111 -18.53 13.17 10.24
C VAL A 111 -17.86 13.59 8.94
N MET A 112 -17.01 12.73 8.37
CA MET A 112 -16.34 13.02 7.10
C MET A 112 -17.30 13.00 5.91
N ARG A 113 -18.31 12.13 5.92
CA ARG A 113 -19.37 12.16 4.89
C ARG A 113 -20.15 13.48 4.91
N ASP A 114 -20.43 14.02 6.09
CA ASP A 114 -21.13 15.30 6.24
C ASP A 114 -20.27 16.47 5.72
N LEU A 115 -18.96 16.44 5.94
CA LEU A 115 -18.03 17.44 5.37
C LEU A 115 -18.00 17.39 3.84
N VAL A 116 -17.99 16.18 3.26
CA VAL A 116 -18.10 16.02 1.80
C VAL A 116 -19.42 16.60 1.29
N ALA A 117 -20.53 16.28 1.96
CA ALA A 117 -21.85 16.83 1.62
C ALA A 117 -21.91 18.36 1.74
N ALA A 118 -21.12 18.94 2.63
CA ALA A 118 -20.94 20.39 2.78
C ALA A 118 -19.97 21.02 1.76
N GLY A 119 -19.39 20.23 0.85
CA GLY A 119 -18.56 20.70 -0.26
C GLY A 119 -17.06 20.53 -0.09
N MET A 120 -16.58 19.81 0.93
CA MET A 120 -15.16 19.47 1.08
C MET A 120 -14.76 18.35 0.11
N THR A 121 -13.65 18.51 -0.61
CA THR A 121 -13.33 17.64 -1.76
C THR A 121 -12.14 16.70 -1.56
N SER A 122 -11.02 17.12 -0.97
CA SER A 122 -9.88 16.25 -0.64
C SER A 122 -8.83 16.97 0.20
N GLY A 123 -7.99 16.18 0.88
CA GLY A 123 -6.93 16.61 1.77
C GLY A 123 -5.54 16.87 1.17
N GLY A 124 -5.33 16.67 -0.14
CA GLY A 124 -4.15 17.15 -0.88
C GLY A 124 -3.09 16.11 -1.27
N GLU A 125 -3.14 14.88 -0.77
CA GLU A 125 -2.18 13.80 -1.13
C GLU A 125 -2.55 13.07 -2.43
N GLY A 126 -3.79 13.24 -2.89
CA GLY A 126 -4.30 12.65 -4.12
C GLY A 126 -4.90 11.28 -3.86
N VAL A 127 -6.15 11.09 -4.29
CA VAL A 127 -6.92 9.86 -4.08
C VAL A 127 -7.18 9.18 -5.41
N ASP A 128 -6.94 7.88 -5.48
CA ASP A 128 -7.42 7.03 -6.57
C ASP A 128 -8.93 6.76 -6.37
N GLN A 129 -9.76 7.64 -6.94
CA GLN A 129 -11.23 7.57 -6.80
C GLN A 129 -11.86 6.35 -7.48
N ASP A 130 -11.11 5.71 -8.39
CA ASP A 130 -11.53 4.54 -9.17
C ASP A 130 -10.95 3.23 -8.61
N PHE A 131 -10.23 3.31 -7.49
CA PHE A 131 -9.73 2.14 -6.78
C PHE A 131 -10.87 1.29 -6.25
N VAL A 132 -10.88 0.01 -6.64
CA VAL A 132 -11.81 -1.02 -6.15
C VAL A 132 -11.01 -2.32 -6.08
N PRO A 133 -10.89 -2.97 -4.91
CA PRO A 133 -10.23 -4.27 -4.80
C PRO A 133 -11.11 -5.39 -5.36
N ASP A 134 -10.49 -6.53 -5.70
CA ASP A 134 -11.22 -7.75 -6.06
C ASP A 134 -11.79 -8.43 -4.81
N GLU A 135 -11.04 -8.39 -3.71
CA GLU A 135 -11.38 -9.02 -2.44
C GLU A 135 -11.25 -8.01 -1.29
N VAL A 136 -12.23 -7.99 -0.40
CA VAL A 136 -12.22 -7.14 0.79
C VAL A 136 -11.58 -7.89 1.95
N MET A 137 -10.66 -7.24 2.67
CA MET A 137 -10.10 -7.71 3.93
C MET A 137 -10.59 -6.82 5.08
N ALA A 138 -11.35 -7.41 6.00
CA ALA A 138 -11.76 -6.75 7.24
C ALA A 138 -10.63 -6.74 8.27
N ASP A 139 -10.84 -6.02 9.37
CA ASP A 139 -9.94 -6.05 10.52
C ASP A 139 -9.79 -7.47 11.08
N GLY A 140 -8.56 -7.93 11.26
CA GLY A 140 -8.21 -9.26 11.75
C GLY A 140 -8.30 -10.38 10.71
N ASP A 141 -8.70 -10.10 9.46
CA ASP A 141 -8.70 -11.11 8.40
C ASP A 141 -7.28 -11.56 8.07
N ARG A 142 -7.13 -12.85 7.78
CA ARG A 142 -5.83 -13.49 7.52
C ARG A 142 -5.83 -14.22 6.18
N THR A 143 -4.70 -14.15 5.48
CA THR A 143 -4.47 -14.88 4.24
C THR A 143 -3.07 -15.47 4.19
N GLU A 144 -2.89 -16.56 3.44
CA GLU A 144 -1.61 -17.25 3.26
C GLU A 144 -0.97 -16.83 1.94
N ILE A 145 0.25 -16.31 2.02
CA ILE A 145 0.98 -15.73 0.88
C ILE A 145 2.42 -16.22 0.90
N GLY A 146 2.80 -17.00 -0.10
CA GLY A 146 4.18 -17.47 -0.26
C GLY A 146 4.77 -18.14 0.98
N GLY A 147 3.94 -18.84 1.76
CA GLY A 147 4.33 -19.50 3.02
C GLY A 147 4.31 -18.61 4.26
N LEU A 148 3.79 -17.39 4.16
CA LEU A 148 3.60 -16.46 5.28
C LEU A 148 2.10 -16.23 5.53
N THR A 149 1.71 -16.22 6.80
CA THR A 149 0.41 -15.68 7.20
C THR A 149 0.50 -14.15 7.23
N VAL A 150 -0.42 -13.49 6.52
CA VAL A 150 -0.57 -12.02 6.50
C VAL A 150 -1.90 -11.67 7.14
N GLU A 151 -1.86 -10.87 8.20
CA GLU A 151 -3.05 -10.35 8.90
C GLU A 151 -3.29 -8.89 8.53
N ALA A 152 -4.52 -8.57 8.12
CA ALA A 152 -4.97 -7.19 7.94
C ALA A 152 -5.35 -6.58 9.29
N ILE A 153 -4.82 -5.40 9.56
CA ILE A 153 -5.16 -4.59 10.74
C ILE A 153 -5.76 -3.31 10.21
N TRP A 154 -7.05 -3.08 10.47
CA TRP A 154 -7.71 -1.85 10.04
C TRP A 154 -7.26 -0.70 10.93
N THR A 155 -6.59 0.26 10.30
CA THR A 155 -5.95 1.39 10.98
C THR A 155 -6.42 2.69 10.33
N PRO A 156 -7.70 3.07 10.48
CA PRO A 156 -8.18 4.34 9.96
C PRO A 156 -7.49 5.51 10.68
N GLY A 157 -7.49 6.69 10.06
CA GLY A 157 -6.79 7.85 10.59
C GLY A 157 -6.19 8.63 9.45
N HIS A 158 -5.01 8.23 8.97
CA HIS A 158 -4.39 8.78 7.75
C HIS A 158 -5.35 8.73 6.55
N PHE A 159 -5.93 7.54 6.32
CA PHE A 159 -6.95 7.33 5.31
C PHE A 159 -8.02 6.37 5.84
N ALA A 160 -9.28 6.56 5.45
CA ALA A 160 -10.40 5.80 6.01
C ALA A 160 -10.36 4.29 5.72
N ASN A 161 -9.87 3.89 4.55
CA ASN A 161 -9.70 2.50 4.14
C ASN A 161 -8.31 1.93 4.47
N HIS A 162 -7.51 2.60 5.30
CA HIS A 162 -6.12 2.22 5.53
C HIS A 162 -5.98 0.90 6.32
N LEU A 163 -5.28 -0.06 5.73
CA LEU A 163 -4.79 -1.27 6.38
C LEU A 163 -3.30 -1.19 6.68
N SER A 164 -2.92 -1.72 7.83
CA SER A 164 -1.57 -2.22 8.07
C SER A 164 -1.57 -3.74 7.91
N PHE A 165 -0.44 -4.33 7.51
CA PHE A 165 -0.30 -5.77 7.35
C PHE A 165 0.73 -6.35 8.31
N ALA A 166 0.31 -7.20 9.24
CA ALA A 166 1.22 -7.93 10.12
C ALA A 166 1.69 -9.22 9.44
N VAL A 167 3.01 -9.44 9.43
CA VAL A 167 3.69 -10.55 8.77
C VAL A 167 4.87 -10.99 9.64
N GLY A 168 4.77 -12.17 10.27
CA GLY A 168 5.77 -12.61 11.23
C GLY A 168 5.89 -11.63 12.41
N ASP A 169 7.11 -11.17 12.68
CA ASP A 169 7.40 -10.16 13.73
C ASP A 169 7.38 -8.72 13.19
N ALA A 170 7.02 -8.51 11.92
CA ALA A 170 6.98 -7.22 11.25
C ALA A 170 5.54 -6.73 11.01
N VAL A 171 5.39 -5.42 10.90
CA VAL A 171 4.14 -4.78 10.43
C VAL A 171 4.49 -3.79 9.32
N LEU A 172 3.85 -3.97 8.17
CA LEU A 172 3.87 -3.00 7.09
C LEU A 172 2.76 -1.98 7.36
N VAL A 173 3.16 -0.79 7.78
CA VAL A 173 2.26 0.22 8.39
C VAL A 173 1.72 1.27 7.42
N GLY A 174 2.01 1.14 6.12
CA GLY A 174 1.74 2.19 5.13
C GLY A 174 2.26 3.55 5.60
N ASP A 175 1.40 4.56 5.60
CA ASP A 175 1.75 5.95 5.88
C ASP A 175 1.50 6.39 7.34
N HIS A 176 1.38 5.43 8.27
CA HIS A 176 1.23 5.73 9.70
C HIS A 176 2.53 6.09 10.41
N VAL A 177 3.64 5.39 10.10
CA VAL A 177 4.94 5.60 10.75
C VAL A 177 6.03 5.74 9.69
N MET A 178 6.46 6.98 9.48
CA MET A 178 7.46 7.34 8.47
C MET A 178 8.73 7.86 9.15
N ALA A 179 9.89 7.46 8.64
CA ALA A 179 11.18 7.86 9.22
C ALA A 179 11.48 9.36 9.03
N TRP A 180 10.87 10.00 8.02
CA TRP A 180 11.20 11.37 7.61
C TRP A 180 10.13 12.40 7.99
N ALA A 181 8.91 11.98 8.32
CA ALA A 181 7.77 12.88 8.51
C ALA A 181 6.75 12.33 9.51
N SER A 182 5.91 13.21 10.03
CA SER A 182 4.68 12.82 10.71
C SER A 182 3.63 12.38 9.69
N SER A 183 2.77 11.43 10.05
CA SER A 183 1.62 11.06 9.24
C SER A 183 0.70 12.27 9.04
N LEU A 184 0.28 12.52 7.80
CA LEU A 184 -0.73 13.52 7.51
C LEU A 184 -2.11 12.93 7.76
N VAL A 185 -2.98 13.67 8.43
CA VAL A 185 -4.39 13.29 8.55
C VAL A 185 -5.22 14.46 8.02
N SER A 186 -5.74 14.28 6.80
CA SER A 186 -6.38 15.38 6.07
C SER A 186 -7.82 15.02 5.68
N PRO A 187 -8.84 15.66 6.28
CA PRO A 187 -10.22 15.46 5.91
C PRO A 187 -10.48 15.77 4.42
N PRO A 188 -11.47 15.10 3.80
CA PRO A 188 -12.40 14.13 4.38
C PRO A 188 -11.88 12.68 4.28
N ASP A 189 -10.67 12.49 3.77
CA ASP A 189 -10.11 11.17 3.49
C ASP A 189 -9.43 10.60 4.74
N GLY A 190 -8.75 11.47 5.50
CA GLY A 190 -8.27 11.20 6.86
C GLY A 190 -9.22 11.71 7.95
N ASP A 191 -9.19 11.05 9.12
CA ASP A 191 -10.12 11.29 10.23
C ASP A 191 -9.49 11.08 11.62
N LEU A 192 -9.21 12.17 12.33
CA LEU A 192 -8.76 12.16 13.74
C LEU A 192 -9.89 11.83 14.75
N THR A 193 -11.06 11.40 14.32
CA THR A 193 -12.17 10.98 15.18
C THR A 193 -12.53 9.51 15.00
N ALA A 194 -11.78 8.77 14.17
CA ALA A 194 -12.06 7.39 13.80
C ALA A 194 -11.62 6.33 14.85
N PHE A 195 -11.45 6.72 16.11
CA PHE A 195 -11.00 5.86 17.22
C PHE A 195 -12.00 5.80 18.38
#